data_AF-A0AAW0QQB7-F1
#
_entry.id   AF-A0AAW0QQB7-F1
#
_cell.length_a   1.000
_cell.length_b   1.000
_cell.length_c   1.000
_cell.angle_alpha   90.00
_cell.angle_beta   90.00
_cell.angle_gamma   90.00
#
_symmetry.space_group_name_H-M   'P 1'
#
loop_
_entity.id
_entity.type
_entity.pdbx_description
1 polymer ?
#
loop_
_entity_poly.entity_id
_entity_poly.type
_entity_poly.pdbx_seq_one_letter_code
_entity_poly.pdbx_strand_id
1 'polypeptide(L)'
;MFGAFRFTNPLSGGLLWKIPWRLSRFQKTRQRRRLRAVDSVVATLDAALAKQGETLTALETWKESMPTEAEMLPKDKYTIFDRKEKRYRKGIHKLPKWTRVSQRLNPQDTRAQILGLEREESCSTGLLYSVGTRGTIEYRRGRISMEAKEGLPRRLGEFVQYCNSSFKLL
;
A
#
# COMPACT_ATOMS: atom_id res chain seq x y z
N MET A 1 38.62 -31.12 -19.82
CA MET A 1 39.33 -31.44 -18.55
C MET A 1 38.51 -30.89 -17.40
N PHE A 2 37.90 -31.76 -16.59
CA PHE A 2 37.09 -31.39 -15.42
C PHE A 2 37.98 -31.46 -14.17
N GLY A 3 38.49 -30.32 -13.70
CA GLY A 3 39.30 -30.23 -12.48
C GLY A 3 38.49 -30.38 -11.19
N ALA A 4 39.19 -30.63 -10.08
CA ALA A 4 38.68 -30.97 -8.74
C ALA A 4 37.74 -29.93 -8.06
N PHE A 5 37.46 -28.81 -8.72
CA PHE A 5 36.50 -27.80 -8.26
C PHE A 5 35.55 -27.48 -9.40
N ARG A 6 34.47 -28.24 -9.51
CA ARG A 6 33.33 -27.79 -10.33
C ARG A 6 32.67 -26.65 -9.57
N PHE A 7 32.74 -25.43 -10.10
CA PHE A 7 31.90 -24.30 -9.69
C PHE A 7 30.42 -24.61 -10.04
N THR A 8 29.84 -25.64 -9.43
CA THR A 8 28.40 -25.86 -9.51
C THR A 8 27.76 -24.92 -8.50
N ASN A 9 26.90 -24.04 -8.98
CA ASN A 9 26.03 -23.13 -8.22
C ASN A 9 25.46 -23.70 -6.87
N PRO A 10 25.15 -25.01 -6.72
CA PRO A 10 24.81 -25.61 -5.42
C PRO A 10 25.91 -25.56 -4.33
N LEU A 11 27.20 -25.59 -4.69
CA LEU A 11 28.31 -25.50 -3.72
C LEU A 11 28.50 -24.07 -3.19
N SER A 12 28.14 -23.05 -3.96
CA SER A 12 28.13 -21.63 -3.53
C SER A 12 26.93 -21.26 -2.64
N GLY A 13 26.04 -22.21 -2.32
CA GLY A 13 24.86 -22.03 -1.46
C GLY A 13 24.55 -23.28 -0.62
N GLY A 14 25.59 -23.98 -0.16
CA GLY A 14 25.45 -25.32 0.45
C GLY A 14 24.71 -25.37 1.79
N LEU A 15 24.59 -24.24 2.51
CA LEU A 15 23.85 -24.20 3.77
C LEU A 15 22.36 -23.93 3.54
N LEU A 16 21.53 -24.95 3.75
CA LEU A 16 20.09 -24.87 3.59
C LEU A 16 19.41 -24.21 4.80
N TRP A 17 19.14 -22.91 4.70
CA TRP A 17 18.27 -22.20 5.64
C TRP A 17 16.81 -22.38 5.24
N LYS A 18 16.16 -23.45 5.71
CA LYS A 18 14.78 -23.79 5.38
C LYS A 18 13.76 -22.85 6.03
N ILE A 19 13.64 -21.65 5.50
CA ILE A 19 12.68 -20.62 5.93
C ILE A 19 11.65 -20.42 4.82
N PRO A 20 10.35 -20.71 5.05
CA PRO A 20 9.33 -20.57 4.02
C PRO A 20 9.15 -19.10 3.61
N TRP A 21 8.65 -18.84 2.42
CA TRP A 21 8.40 -17.47 1.96
C TRP A 21 7.13 -16.84 2.56
N ARG A 22 6.23 -17.65 3.13
CA ARG A 22 4.96 -17.24 3.73
C ARG A 22 4.80 -17.75 5.16
N LEU A 23 4.06 -17.01 5.99
CA LEU A 23 3.66 -17.44 7.33
C LEU A 23 2.53 -18.48 7.26
N SER A 24 2.54 -19.44 8.18
CA SER A 24 1.42 -20.35 8.40
C SER A 24 0.24 -19.65 9.10
N ARG A 25 -0.97 -20.23 9.01
CA ARG A 25 -2.18 -19.70 9.70
C ARG A 25 -1.97 -19.54 11.21
N PHE A 26 -1.29 -20.49 11.84
CA PHE A 26 -1.00 -20.46 13.27
C PHE A 26 -0.03 -19.33 13.62
N GLN A 27 1.01 -19.12 12.82
CA GLN A 27 1.94 -18.00 13.00
C GLN A 27 1.23 -16.65 12.83
N LYS A 28 0.35 -16.50 11.83
CA LYS A 28 -0.47 -15.30 11.65
C LYS A 28 -1.36 -15.02 12.85
N THR A 29 -1.93 -16.06 13.45
CA THR A 29 -2.78 -15.92 14.64
C THR A 29 -1.96 -15.49 15.87
N ARG A 30 -0.79 -16.08 16.09
CA ARG A 30 0.13 -15.65 17.15
C ARG A 30 0.63 -14.22 16.93
N GLN A 31 0.86 -13.82 15.68
CA GLN A 31 1.26 -12.45 15.36
C GLN A 31 0.18 -11.44 15.74
N ARG A 32 -1.08 -11.71 15.38
CA ARG A 32 -2.21 -10.86 15.78
C ARG A 32 -2.35 -10.76 17.30
N ARG A 33 -2.18 -11.88 18.01
CA ARG A 33 -2.19 -11.88 19.49
C ARG A 33 -1.07 -11.01 20.07
N ARG A 34 0.14 -11.06 19.52
CA ARG A 34 1.25 -10.21 19.96
C ARG A 34 0.99 -8.73 19.72
N LEU A 35 0.47 -8.36 18.54
CA LEU A 35 0.11 -6.97 18.25
C LEU A 35 -0.92 -6.44 19.26
N ARG A 36 -1.99 -7.21 19.51
CA ARG A 36 -3.02 -6.87 20.51
C ARG A 36 -2.47 -6.81 21.93
N ALA A 37 -1.54 -7.70 22.29
CA ALA A 37 -0.93 -7.69 23.61
C ALA A 37 -0.14 -6.38 23.83
N VAL A 38 0.62 -5.94 22.83
CA VAL A 38 1.29 -4.63 22.89
C VAL A 38 0.27 -3.50 23.00
N ASP A 39 -0.82 -3.56 22.25
CA ASP A 39 -1.90 -2.56 22.33
C ASP A 39 -2.52 -2.50 23.74
N SER A 40 -2.77 -3.66 24.36
CA SER A 40 -3.29 -3.72 25.73
C SER A 40 -2.33 -3.12 26.76
N VAL A 41 -1.01 -3.35 26.60
CA VAL A 41 0.00 -2.76 27.49
C VAL A 41 -0.03 -1.23 27.39
N VAL A 42 -0.04 -0.70 26.18
CA VAL A 42 -0.11 0.76 25.95
C VAL A 42 -1.40 1.35 26.55
N ALA A 43 -2.54 0.69 26.35
CA ALA A 43 -3.81 1.14 26.92
C ALA A 43 -3.82 1.10 28.46
N THR A 44 -3.21 0.09 29.08
CA THR A 44 -3.11 0.01 30.54
C THR A 44 -2.22 1.10 31.13
N LEU A 45 -1.09 1.39 30.48
CA LEU A 45 -0.18 2.45 30.91
C LEU A 45 -0.86 3.82 30.81
N ASP A 46 -1.55 4.06 29.72
CA ASP A 46 -2.30 5.29 29.51
C ASP A 46 -3.38 5.52 30.56
N ALA A 47 -4.19 4.49 30.84
CA ALA A 47 -5.23 4.57 31.86
C ALA A 47 -4.67 4.75 33.29
N ALA A 48 -3.48 4.23 33.58
CA ALA A 48 -2.82 4.41 34.87
C ALA A 48 -2.28 5.84 35.02
N LEU A 49 -1.61 6.35 34.00
CA LEU A 49 -1.04 7.69 34.00
C LEU A 49 -2.11 8.79 34.03
N ALA A 50 -3.21 8.61 33.29
CA ALA A 50 -4.34 9.52 33.33
C ALA A 50 -4.96 9.67 34.74
N LYS A 51 -4.91 8.62 35.57
CA LYS A 51 -5.38 8.69 36.97
C LYS A 51 -4.41 9.43 37.88
N GLN A 52 -3.12 9.41 37.56
CA GLN A 52 -2.07 10.11 38.30
C GLN A 52 -1.92 11.57 37.84
N GLY A 53 -2.47 11.91 36.67
CA GLY A 53 -2.35 13.24 36.07
C GLY A 53 -1.00 13.48 35.39
N GLU A 54 -0.25 12.41 35.09
CA GLU A 54 1.05 12.48 34.41
C GLU A 54 0.91 12.07 32.93
N THR A 55 1.78 12.59 32.07
CA THR A 55 1.86 12.20 30.66
C THR A 55 3.29 11.84 30.26
N LEU A 56 3.42 10.94 29.27
CA LEU A 56 4.71 10.53 28.71
C LEU A 56 4.73 10.83 27.21
N THR A 57 5.72 11.61 26.78
CA THR A 57 5.91 11.96 25.36
C THR A 57 6.02 10.72 24.46
N ALA A 58 6.67 9.66 24.94
CA ALA A 58 6.80 8.40 24.21
C ALA A 58 5.44 7.73 23.95
N LEU A 59 4.47 7.83 24.88
CA LEU A 59 3.13 7.28 24.70
C LEU A 59 2.30 8.12 23.72
N GLU A 60 2.44 9.45 23.77
CA GLU A 60 1.80 10.37 22.82
C GLU A 60 2.29 10.10 21.40
N THR A 61 3.62 10.10 21.20
CA THR A 61 4.24 9.77 19.91
C THR A 61 3.83 8.38 19.43
N TRP A 62 3.72 7.40 20.33
CA TRP A 62 3.27 6.06 19.98
C TRP A 62 1.83 6.07 19.47
N LYS A 63 0.91 6.75 20.16
CA LYS A 63 -0.50 6.83 19.75
C LYS A 63 -0.69 7.54 18.43
N GLU A 64 0.09 8.58 18.15
CA GLU A 64 0.04 9.34 16.90
C GLU A 64 0.58 8.53 15.71
N SER A 65 1.71 7.86 15.90
CA SER A 65 2.41 7.20 14.80
C SER A 65 1.99 5.74 14.58
N MET A 66 1.63 4.99 15.63
CA MET A 66 1.45 3.54 15.55
C MET A 66 -0.04 3.14 15.51
N PRO A 67 -0.52 2.50 14.42
CA PRO A 67 -1.90 2.02 14.33
C PRO A 67 -2.14 0.81 15.23
N THR A 68 -3.40 0.61 15.65
CA THR A 68 -3.82 -0.58 16.42
C THR A 68 -3.91 -1.83 15.54
N GLU A 69 -3.91 -3.03 16.14
CA GLU A 69 -4.08 -4.26 15.35
C GLU A 69 -5.36 -4.26 14.51
N ALA A 70 -6.43 -3.64 14.97
CA ALA A 70 -7.71 -3.60 14.25
C ALA A 70 -7.63 -2.73 12.99
N GLU A 71 -6.97 -1.57 13.09
CA GLU A 71 -6.80 -0.60 11.99
C GLU A 71 -5.81 -1.09 10.92
N MET A 72 -4.82 -1.90 11.33
CA MET A 72 -3.79 -2.39 10.41
C MET A 72 -4.36 -3.25 9.28
N LEU A 73 -3.89 -2.98 8.05
CA LEU A 73 -4.16 -3.82 6.89
C LEU A 73 -3.54 -5.21 7.08
N PRO A 74 -4.19 -6.29 6.58
CA PRO A 74 -3.60 -7.64 6.60
C PRO A 74 -2.24 -7.72 5.92
N LYS A 75 -1.97 -6.86 4.94
CA LYS A 75 -0.68 -6.77 4.24
C LYS A 75 0.43 -6.38 5.21
N ASP A 76 0.23 -5.32 6.00
CA ASP A 76 1.24 -4.79 6.91
C ASP A 76 1.42 -5.66 8.17
N LYS A 77 0.40 -6.43 8.56
CA LYS A 77 0.51 -7.40 9.67
C LYS A 77 1.51 -8.53 9.39
N TYR A 78 1.65 -8.95 8.14
CA TYR A 78 2.38 -10.16 7.77
C TYR A 78 3.55 -9.92 6.83
N THR A 79 3.65 -8.71 6.26
CA THR A 79 4.73 -8.34 5.34
C THR A 79 5.32 -6.99 5.70
N ILE A 80 6.61 -6.85 5.40
CA ILE A 80 7.41 -5.66 5.65
C ILE A 80 7.97 -5.15 4.33
N PHE A 81 8.30 -3.87 4.28
CA PHE A 81 9.02 -3.30 3.15
C PHE A 81 10.46 -3.82 3.08
N ASP A 82 10.91 -4.21 1.89
CA ASP A 82 12.31 -4.52 1.61
C ASP A 82 12.69 -4.00 0.23
N ARG A 83 13.62 -3.03 0.19
CA ARG A 83 14.06 -2.36 -1.05
C ARG A 83 14.61 -3.35 -2.11
N LYS A 84 15.16 -4.49 -1.68
CA LYS A 84 15.85 -5.45 -2.58
C LYS A 84 14.92 -6.50 -3.17
N GLU A 85 13.70 -6.62 -2.67
CA GLU A 85 12.72 -7.59 -3.17
C GLU A 85 11.97 -7.03 -4.39
N LYS A 86 11.65 -7.89 -5.37
CA LYS A 86 11.04 -7.46 -6.66
C LYS A 86 9.75 -6.66 -6.51
N ARG A 87 8.97 -6.92 -5.46
CA ARG A 87 7.69 -6.25 -5.15
C ARG A 87 7.79 -5.38 -3.90
N TYR A 88 9.01 -5.05 -3.49
CA TYR A 88 9.31 -4.27 -2.30
C TYR A 88 8.68 -4.81 -1.00
N ARG A 89 8.46 -6.12 -0.93
CA ARG A 89 7.78 -6.78 0.19
C ARG A 89 8.45 -8.09 0.55
N LYS A 90 8.62 -8.31 1.86
CA LYS A 90 9.16 -9.50 2.48
C LYS A 90 8.24 -9.98 3.60
N GLY A 91 8.20 -11.27 3.90
CA GLY A 91 7.45 -11.78 5.07
C GLY A 91 8.08 -11.30 6.39
N ILE A 92 7.26 -10.85 7.33
CA ILE A 92 7.74 -10.31 8.62
C ILE A 92 8.55 -11.32 9.43
N HIS A 93 8.30 -12.62 9.26
CA HIS A 93 9.01 -13.70 9.95
C HIS A 93 10.46 -13.88 9.51
N LYS A 94 10.89 -13.19 8.45
CA LYS A 94 12.29 -13.12 8.03
C LYS A 94 13.06 -12.00 8.74
N LEU A 95 12.39 -11.13 9.49
CA LEU A 95 13.05 -10.08 10.28
C LEU A 95 13.74 -10.72 11.51
N PRO A 96 15.00 -10.33 11.81
CA PRO A 96 15.65 -10.77 13.04
C PRO A 96 14.82 -10.40 14.27
N LYS A 97 14.56 -11.39 15.12
CA LYS A 97 13.80 -11.22 16.37
C LYS A 97 12.39 -10.60 16.17
N TRP A 98 11.75 -10.86 15.03
CA TRP A 98 10.42 -10.34 14.68
C TRP A 98 9.31 -10.55 15.71
N THR A 99 9.46 -11.52 16.62
CA THR A 99 8.47 -11.76 17.69
C THR A 99 8.56 -10.77 18.85
N ARG A 100 9.67 -10.03 18.96
CA ARG A 100 9.93 -9.04 20.01
C ARG A 100 9.93 -7.61 19.49
N VAL A 101 10.29 -7.42 18.22
CA VAL A 101 10.33 -6.11 17.57
C VAL A 101 8.93 -5.71 17.10
N SER A 102 8.52 -4.47 17.39
CA SER A 102 7.27 -3.88 16.89
C SER A 102 7.50 -3.18 15.55
N GLN A 103 7.15 -3.86 14.45
CA GLN A 103 7.09 -3.25 13.12
C GLN A 103 5.63 -3.17 12.64
N ARG A 104 5.11 -1.95 12.49
CA ARG A 104 3.72 -1.69 12.11
C ARG A 104 3.58 -0.79 10.88
N LEU A 105 4.48 0.17 10.74
CA LEU A 105 4.51 1.10 9.63
C LEU A 105 5.39 0.58 8.50
N ASN A 106 4.88 0.70 7.28
CA ASN A 106 5.62 0.50 6.05
C ASN A 106 5.48 1.77 5.19
N PRO A 107 6.51 2.13 4.40
CA PRO A 107 6.33 3.19 3.40
C PRO A 107 5.21 2.80 2.42
N GLN A 108 4.46 3.81 1.99
CA GLN A 108 3.36 3.64 1.05
C GLN A 108 3.87 3.05 -0.27
N ASP A 109 3.10 2.11 -0.81
CA ASP A 109 3.48 1.22 -1.91
C ASP A 109 3.45 1.87 -3.29
N THR A 110 3.53 3.19 -3.38
CA THR A 110 3.58 3.81 -4.69
C THR A 110 5.02 3.67 -5.20
N ARG A 111 5.20 2.77 -6.18
CA ARG A 111 6.35 2.78 -7.10
C ARG A 111 6.63 4.20 -7.60
N ALA A 112 5.57 5.01 -7.69
CA ALA A 112 5.60 6.43 -7.97
C ALA A 112 6.34 7.26 -6.88
N GLN A 113 6.02 7.19 -5.59
CA GLN A 113 6.76 7.94 -4.56
C GLN A 113 8.21 7.47 -4.37
N ILE A 114 8.50 6.18 -4.52
CA ILE A 114 9.88 5.65 -4.41
C ILE A 114 10.75 6.13 -5.59
N LEU A 115 10.15 6.33 -6.78
CA LEU A 115 10.82 6.85 -7.98
C LEU A 115 10.67 8.36 -8.15
N GLY A 116 10.00 9.07 -7.23
CA GLY A 116 9.71 10.50 -7.36
C GLY A 116 8.76 10.88 -8.52
N LEU A 117 7.91 9.96 -8.99
CA LEU A 117 6.88 10.26 -9.99
C LEU A 117 5.67 10.89 -9.31
N GLU A 118 5.46 12.19 -9.50
CA GLU A 118 4.23 12.85 -9.12
C GLU A 118 3.09 12.46 -10.09
N ARG A 119 1.88 12.34 -9.54
CA ARG A 119 0.67 12.11 -10.33
C ARG A 119 0.13 13.47 -10.75
N GLU A 120 0.51 13.96 -11.92
CA GLU A 120 -0.14 15.15 -12.49
C GLU A 120 -1.52 14.75 -13.04
N GLU A 121 -2.56 15.11 -12.30
CA GLU A 121 -3.92 15.16 -12.84
C GLU A 121 -4.04 16.42 -13.69
N SER A 122 -3.63 16.35 -14.96
CA SER A 122 -3.95 17.41 -15.92
C SER A 122 -5.42 17.30 -16.31
N CYS A 123 -6.25 18.07 -15.62
CA CYS A 123 -7.62 18.30 -16.04
C CYS A 123 -7.62 19.46 -17.06
N SER A 124 -7.52 19.14 -18.35
CA SER A 124 -7.74 20.16 -19.38
C SER A 124 -9.25 20.37 -19.57
N THR A 125 -9.77 21.51 -19.15
CA THR A 125 -11.08 21.99 -19.60
C THR A 125 -10.97 22.40 -21.07
N GLY A 126 -11.42 21.53 -21.98
CA GLY A 126 -11.55 21.84 -23.40
C GLY A 126 -12.92 22.41 -23.71
N LEU A 127 -12.98 23.58 -24.34
CA LEU A 127 -14.18 24.09 -25.01
C LEU A 127 -14.38 23.32 -26.32
N LEU A 128 -15.46 22.53 -26.42
CA LEU A 128 -15.90 21.99 -27.71
C LEU A 128 -16.49 23.15 -28.54
N TYR A 129 -15.71 23.68 -29.49
CA TYR A 129 -16.28 24.50 -30.55
C TYR A 129 -17.06 23.60 -31.51
N SER A 130 -18.37 23.79 -31.59
CA SER A 130 -19.15 23.23 -32.68
C SER A 130 -18.92 24.06 -33.94
N VAL A 131 -18.26 23.50 -34.94
CA VAL A 131 -18.40 23.98 -36.33
C VAL A 131 -19.37 23.04 -37.00
N GLY A 132 -20.61 23.49 -37.13
CA GLY A 132 -21.60 22.81 -37.95
C GLY A 132 -21.18 22.85 -39.41
N THR A 133 -21.05 21.69 -40.05
CA THR A 133 -21.89 21.25 -41.16
C THR A 133 -21.26 20.02 -41.83
N ARG A 134 -22.03 18.92 -41.85
CA ARG A 134 -21.88 17.73 -42.71
C ARG A 134 -20.49 17.06 -42.69
N GLY A 135 -20.33 16.07 -41.81
CA GLY A 135 -19.27 15.08 -41.90
C GLY A 135 -19.43 14.03 -40.80
N THR A 136 -19.81 12.83 -41.19
CA THR A 136 -19.89 11.63 -40.35
C THR A 136 -18.65 11.43 -39.49
N ILE A 137 -18.83 11.28 -38.18
CA ILE A 137 -17.81 10.70 -37.29
C ILE A 137 -18.39 9.40 -36.74
N GLU A 138 -18.06 8.30 -37.41
CA GLU A 138 -18.21 6.95 -36.86
C GLU A 138 -17.23 6.81 -35.69
N TYR A 139 -17.75 6.53 -34.48
CA TYR A 139 -16.98 5.90 -33.42
C TYR A 139 -17.60 4.54 -33.09
N ARG A 140 -16.88 3.50 -33.50
CA ARG A 140 -17.28 2.09 -33.41
C ARG A 140 -17.00 1.55 -32.01
N ARG A 141 -18.06 0.99 -31.40
CA ARG A 141 -18.14 0.04 -30.27
C ARG A 141 -17.82 0.55 -28.85
N GLY A 142 -18.87 0.62 -28.04
CA GLY A 142 -18.78 0.56 -26.58
C GLY A 142 -20.07 0.99 -25.87
N ARG A 143 -21.15 0.24 -26.06
CA ARG A 143 -22.46 0.45 -25.42
C ARG A 143 -22.33 0.37 -23.88
N ILE A 144 -22.48 1.49 -23.18
CA ILE A 144 -22.88 1.51 -21.77
C ILE A 144 -24.27 2.16 -21.74
N SER A 145 -25.28 1.32 -21.58
CA SER A 145 -26.65 1.71 -21.28
C SER A 145 -26.72 2.18 -19.82
N MET A 146 -27.04 3.45 -19.60
CA MET A 146 -27.59 3.93 -18.34
C MET A 146 -28.98 4.48 -18.67
N GLU A 147 -30.01 3.84 -18.11
CA GLU A 147 -31.38 4.35 -18.14
C GLU A 147 -31.41 5.70 -17.39
N ALA A 148 -31.70 6.78 -18.13
CA ALA A 148 -31.90 8.09 -17.56
C ALA A 148 -33.32 8.18 -16.97
N LYS A 149 -33.41 8.17 -15.63
CA LYS A 149 -34.62 8.64 -14.94
C LYS A 149 -34.78 10.14 -15.16
N GLU A 150 -36.02 10.52 -15.38
CA GLU A 150 -36.52 11.84 -15.76
C GLU A 150 -36.05 12.99 -14.85
N GLY A 151 -35.72 14.13 -15.47
CA GLY A 151 -35.48 15.39 -14.76
C GLY A 151 -34.52 16.33 -15.49
N LEU A 152 -34.96 16.94 -16.58
CA LEU A 152 -34.25 18.05 -17.26
C LEU A 152 -34.23 19.31 -16.36
N PRO A 153 -33.07 19.96 -16.17
CA PRO A 153 -33.02 21.41 -16.05
C PRO A 153 -32.45 22.03 -17.33
N ARG A 154 -33.27 22.92 -17.91
CA ARG A 154 -32.89 23.86 -18.97
C ARG A 154 -31.94 24.91 -18.37
N ARG A 155 -30.65 24.92 -18.73
CA ARG A 155 -29.79 26.13 -18.91
C ARG A 155 -28.31 25.74 -19.07
N LEU A 156 -27.75 26.18 -20.19
CA LEU A 156 -26.35 26.55 -20.46
C LEU A 156 -25.22 25.64 -19.95
N GLY A 157 -24.64 24.88 -20.90
CA GLY A 157 -23.22 24.53 -20.95
C GLY A 157 -22.74 23.49 -19.93
N GLU A 158 -22.90 22.20 -20.24
CA GLU A 158 -22.22 21.16 -19.46
C GLU A 158 -20.73 21.10 -19.85
N PHE A 159 -19.87 21.45 -18.90
CA PHE A 159 -18.44 21.15 -18.95
C PHE A 159 -18.24 19.65 -18.74
N VAL A 160 -17.72 18.93 -19.74
CA VAL A 160 -17.28 17.54 -19.55
C VAL A 160 -15.80 17.55 -19.15
N GLN A 161 -15.53 17.08 -17.94
CA GLN A 161 -14.19 16.98 -17.40
C GLN A 161 -13.51 15.70 -17.91
N TYR A 162 -12.50 15.81 -18.77
CA TYR A 162 -11.65 14.68 -19.17
C TYR A 162 -10.36 14.69 -18.33
N CYS A 163 -10.22 13.74 -17.41
CA CYS A 163 -8.95 13.47 -16.72
C CYS A 163 -8.11 12.50 -17.56
N ASN A 164 -7.07 13.00 -18.22
CA ASN A 164 -6.01 12.13 -18.76
C ASN A 164 -4.91 11.99 -17.71
N SER A 165 -4.79 10.79 -17.14
CA SER A 165 -3.67 10.44 -16.27
C SER A 165 -2.46 10.06 -17.12
N SER A 166 -1.46 10.94 -17.23
CA SER A 166 -0.18 10.63 -17.86
C SER A 166 0.95 10.75 -16.85
N PHE A 167 1.86 9.77 -16.84
CA PHE A 167 3.08 9.78 -16.02
C PHE A 167 4.25 10.24 -16.87
N LYS A 168 5.02 11.23 -16.40
CA LYS A 168 6.22 11.75 -17.07
C LYS A 168 7.46 11.44 -16.23
N LEU A 169 8.56 11.05 -16.89
CA LEU A 169 9.87 10.86 -16.27
C LEU A 169 10.64 12.19 -16.36
N LEU A 170 11.31 12.57 -15.26
CA LEU A 170 12.35 13.61 -15.28
C LEU A 170 13.66 13.02 -15.81
#